data_AF-A0A7X7WG97-F1
#
_entry.id   AF-A0A7X7WG97-F1
#
_cell.length_a   1.000
_cell.length_b   1.000
_cell.length_c   1.000
_cell.angle_alpha   90.00
_cell.angle_beta   90.00
_cell.angle_gamma   90.00
#
_symmetry.space_group_name_H-M   'P 1'
#
loop_
_entity.id
_entity.type
_entity.pdbx_description
1 polymer ?
#
loop_
_entity_poly.entity_id
_entity_poly.type
_entity_poly.pdbx_seq_one_letter_code
_entity_poly.pdbx_strand_id
1 'polypeptide(L)'
;MSNDSIIEYGYDLGEISCQPCSVKINAHILAVEINDFQNSKTSGRARSRAIPNILHLLDHVDKHRVQANFYITPDLLKDFPEIVSLVSSRGHEIGICLDFAHNKCSSNFAELKDELTLITDNHFLGVMFKGNPRGTPHYLQKLAASGYRYCIFETPPKIIRLKDNIINITFQDSSKITAFTPSKSDLAGIKIGFGQSGKLRLFPLWFLRRCLREFDRKSIPAVLNFPLWEFDRHIPRQGINPISSVKNYGNLTWAEFKLTRLLLEFDFVKIPQIMAQISEIDE
;
A
#
# COMPACT_ATOMS: atom_id res chain seq x y z
N MET A 1 -32.58 -1.96 19.88
CA MET A 1 -32.00 -0.61 20.11
C MET A 1 -30.94 -0.77 21.18
N SER A 2 -29.70 -1.03 20.77
CA SER A 2 -28.57 -1.22 21.66
C SER A 2 -27.62 -0.05 21.45
N ASN A 3 -27.43 0.72 22.51
CA ASN A 3 -26.50 1.83 22.62
C ASN A 3 -25.08 1.38 22.25
N ASP A 4 -24.61 1.75 21.06
CA ASP A 4 -23.18 1.86 20.79
C ASP A 4 -22.72 3.18 21.42
N SER A 5 -22.38 3.12 22.71
CA SER A 5 -21.64 4.16 23.39
C SER A 5 -20.32 4.35 22.66
N ILE A 6 -20.18 5.53 22.05
CA ILE A 6 -18.91 6.09 21.60
C ILE A 6 -18.01 6.14 22.83
N ILE A 7 -17.08 5.20 22.95
CA ILE A 7 -16.09 5.26 24.01
C ILE A 7 -15.02 6.26 23.56
N GLU A 8 -15.15 7.49 24.04
CA GLU A 8 -14.06 8.45 24.15
C GLU A 8 -12.97 7.84 25.03
N TYR A 9 -11.97 7.22 24.41
CA TYR A 9 -10.72 6.90 25.09
C TYR A 9 -9.77 8.09 24.88
N GLY A 10 -9.60 8.86 25.95
CA GLY A 10 -8.59 9.90 26.07
C GLY A 10 -7.20 9.34 25.83
N TYR A 11 -6.69 9.58 24.64
CA TYR A 11 -5.27 9.88 24.46
C TYR A 11 -5.19 11.40 24.40
N ASP A 12 -4.34 11.98 25.22
CA ASP A 12 -3.94 13.39 25.13
C ASP A 12 -3.14 13.55 23.82
N LEU A 13 -3.87 13.57 22.70
CA LEU A 13 -3.40 13.81 21.35
C LEU A 13 -3.69 15.28 21.08
N GLY A 14 -2.65 16.11 21.01
CA GLY A 14 -2.77 17.41 20.36
C GLY A 14 -3.49 17.24 19.02
N GLU A 15 -4.50 18.07 18.80
CA GLU A 15 -5.62 17.91 17.87
C GLU A 15 -5.20 17.46 16.45
N ILE A 16 -5.46 16.19 16.11
CA ILE A 16 -5.43 15.75 14.71
C ILE A 16 -6.86 15.79 14.14
N SER A 17 -7.03 16.47 13.00
CA SER A 17 -8.29 16.49 12.27
C SER A 17 -8.24 15.47 11.14
N CYS A 18 -9.21 14.56 11.09
CA CYS A 18 -9.34 13.55 10.04
C CYS A 18 -10.62 13.79 9.24
N GLN A 19 -10.49 14.01 7.95
CA GLN A 19 -11.62 14.25 7.04
C GLN A 19 -11.55 13.29 5.84
N PRO A 20 -12.67 12.70 5.41
CA PRO A 20 -12.71 11.95 4.16
C PRO A 20 -12.27 12.82 2.98
N CYS A 21 -11.46 12.26 2.09
CA CYS A 21 -11.09 12.97 0.87
C CYS A 21 -12.25 12.94 -0.14
N SER A 22 -12.57 14.09 -0.74
CA SER A 22 -13.68 14.23 -1.70
C SER A 22 -13.27 14.02 -3.17
N VAL A 23 -12.07 13.50 -3.41
CA VAL A 23 -11.55 13.28 -4.77
C VAL A 23 -12.45 12.34 -5.56
N LYS A 24 -12.75 12.73 -6.81
CA LYS A 24 -13.52 11.91 -7.74
C LYS A 24 -12.67 11.49 -8.93
N ILE A 25 -12.34 10.21 -9.01
CA ILE A 25 -11.55 9.63 -10.08
C ILE A 25 -12.05 8.22 -10.41
N ASN A 26 -12.19 7.93 -11.71
CA ASN A 26 -12.55 6.60 -12.22
C ASN A 26 -11.28 5.81 -12.57
N ALA A 27 -10.42 5.63 -11.57
CA ALA A 27 -9.24 4.79 -11.66
C ALA A 27 -8.95 4.20 -10.28
N HIS A 28 -8.08 3.20 -10.20
CA HIS A 28 -7.75 2.52 -8.96
C HIS A 28 -6.26 2.61 -8.66
N ILE A 29 -5.89 2.25 -7.44
CA ILE A 29 -4.52 2.25 -6.95
C ILE A 29 -4.07 0.81 -6.82
N LEU A 30 -2.98 0.48 -7.52
CA LEU A 30 -2.19 -0.72 -7.28
C LEU A 30 -1.00 -0.34 -6.41
N ALA A 31 -0.96 -0.87 -5.19
CA ALA A 31 0.14 -0.70 -4.25
C ALA A 31 0.87 -2.03 -4.06
N VAL A 32 2.18 -2.00 -4.25
CA VAL A 32 3.01 -3.20 -4.27
C VAL A 32 4.11 -3.05 -3.22
N GLU A 33 4.07 -3.90 -2.21
CA GLU A 33 5.17 -3.99 -1.24
C GLU A 33 6.31 -4.83 -1.84
N ILE A 34 7.48 -4.22 -2.03
CA ILE A 34 8.72 -4.90 -2.43
C ILE A 34 9.47 -5.30 -1.16
N ASN A 35 9.39 -6.58 -0.82
CA ASN A 35 10.12 -7.18 0.29
C ASN A 35 10.81 -8.47 -0.15
N ASP A 36 11.82 -8.89 0.62
CA ASP A 36 12.45 -10.20 0.46
C ASP A 36 11.85 -11.21 1.44
N PHE A 37 10.67 -11.71 1.08
CA PHE A 37 9.95 -12.67 1.89
C PHE A 37 10.77 -13.93 2.20
N GLN A 38 11.62 -14.40 1.30
CA GLN A 38 12.40 -15.62 1.55
C GLN A 38 13.46 -15.39 2.61
N ASN A 39 14.25 -14.33 2.45
CA ASN A 39 15.25 -13.99 3.46
C ASN A 39 14.64 -13.66 4.82
N SER A 40 13.42 -13.10 4.84
CA SER A 40 12.67 -12.91 6.09
C SER A 40 12.34 -14.23 6.82
N LYS A 41 12.17 -15.32 6.07
CA LYS A 41 11.81 -16.64 6.62
C LYS A 41 13.00 -17.55 6.88
N THR A 42 14.14 -17.34 6.22
CA THR A 42 15.35 -18.17 6.36
C THR A 42 16.49 -17.45 7.07
N SER A 43 16.22 -16.30 7.70
CA SER A 43 17.21 -15.45 8.37
C SER A 43 18.40 -15.11 7.46
N GLY A 44 18.13 -14.68 6.22
CA GLY A 44 19.16 -14.23 5.27
C GLY A 44 19.96 -15.33 4.56
N ARG A 45 19.62 -16.62 4.75
CA ARG A 45 20.36 -17.74 4.15
C ARG A 45 19.98 -18.08 2.70
N ALA A 46 18.92 -17.46 2.16
CA ALA A 46 18.40 -17.79 0.84
C ALA A 46 18.85 -16.76 -0.20
N ARG A 47 18.88 -17.15 -1.46
CA ARG A 47 19.09 -16.18 -2.55
C ARG A 47 17.87 -15.28 -2.66
N SER A 48 18.07 -13.96 -2.65
CA SER A 48 16.99 -13.00 -2.87
C SER A 48 16.26 -13.25 -4.19
N ARG A 49 14.95 -13.03 -4.18
CA ARG A 49 14.10 -13.08 -5.39
C ARG A 49 13.42 -11.76 -5.68
N ALA A 50 13.84 -10.68 -5.02
CA ALA A 50 13.29 -9.35 -5.25
C ALA A 50 13.41 -8.94 -6.73
N ILE A 51 14.62 -8.99 -7.29
CA ILE A 51 14.91 -8.62 -8.69
C ILE A 51 14.08 -9.40 -9.73
N PRO A 52 14.10 -10.75 -9.77
CA PRO A 52 13.31 -11.47 -10.78
C PRO A 52 11.80 -11.24 -10.62
N ASN A 53 11.30 -11.12 -9.38
CA ASN A 53 9.87 -10.89 -9.16
C ASN A 53 9.47 -9.47 -9.57
N ILE A 54 10.29 -8.45 -9.30
CA ILE A 54 9.95 -7.06 -9.66
C ILE A 54 10.00 -6.88 -11.18
N LEU A 55 10.99 -7.45 -11.86
CA LEU A 55 11.04 -7.44 -13.33
C LEU A 55 9.79 -8.08 -13.93
N HIS A 56 9.40 -9.25 -13.43
CA HIS A 56 8.19 -9.94 -13.90
C HIS A 56 6.92 -9.09 -13.71
N LEU A 57 6.75 -8.47 -12.54
CA LEU A 57 5.57 -7.66 -12.27
C LEU A 57 5.57 -6.37 -13.10
N LEU A 58 6.72 -5.71 -13.25
CA LEU A 58 6.87 -4.51 -14.07
C LEU A 58 6.54 -4.80 -15.54
N ASP A 59 7.13 -5.85 -16.11
CA ASP A 59 6.82 -6.27 -17.49
C ASP A 59 5.32 -6.56 -17.67
N HIS A 60 4.68 -7.10 -16.63
CA HIS A 60 3.25 -7.39 -16.63
C HIS A 60 2.39 -6.12 -16.60
N VAL A 61 2.67 -5.14 -15.74
CA VAL A 61 1.91 -3.87 -15.70
C VAL A 61 2.19 -3.01 -16.94
N ASP A 62 3.42 -2.99 -17.44
CA ASP A 62 3.84 -2.28 -18.66
C ASP A 62 3.10 -2.79 -19.89
N LYS A 63 3.00 -4.13 -20.03
CA LYS A 63 2.24 -4.77 -21.12
C LYS A 63 0.78 -4.31 -21.16
N HIS A 64 0.20 -3.97 -20.02
CA HIS A 64 -1.17 -3.50 -19.89
C HIS A 64 -1.28 -1.97 -19.81
N ARG A 65 -0.17 -1.24 -19.97
CA ARG A 65 -0.10 0.23 -19.90
C ARG A 65 -0.66 0.78 -18.58
N VAL A 66 -0.47 0.03 -17.50
CA VAL A 66 -0.93 0.38 -16.16
C VAL A 66 0.20 1.03 -15.38
N GLN A 67 -0.11 2.08 -14.63
CA GLN A 67 0.82 2.64 -13.65
C GLN A 67 0.52 2.10 -12.24
N ALA A 68 1.57 1.74 -11.51
CA ALA A 68 1.48 1.20 -10.16
C ALA A 68 2.37 1.97 -9.17
N ASN A 69 2.21 1.66 -7.88
CA ASN A 69 2.90 2.31 -6.77
C ASN A 69 3.67 1.25 -5.99
N PHE A 70 4.98 1.35 -5.94
CA PHE A 70 5.86 0.37 -5.34
C PHE A 70 6.48 0.91 -4.05
N TYR A 71 6.70 0.05 -3.07
CA TYR A 71 7.29 0.43 -1.79
C TYR A 71 8.34 -0.56 -1.34
N ILE A 72 9.60 -0.15 -1.35
CA ILE A 72 10.76 -0.98 -0.99
C ILE A 72 11.12 -0.83 0.47
N THR A 73 11.47 -1.93 1.16
CA THR A 73 11.94 -1.84 2.55
C THR A 73 13.37 -1.25 2.61
N PRO A 74 13.74 -0.52 3.67
CA PRO A 74 15.08 0.07 3.79
C PRO A 74 16.24 -0.94 3.67
N ASP A 75 16.08 -2.15 4.20
CA ASP A 75 17.13 -3.17 4.10
C ASP A 75 17.30 -3.66 2.67
N LEU A 76 16.19 -3.83 1.94
CA LEU A 76 16.24 -4.27 0.55
C LEU A 76 16.76 -3.16 -0.37
N LEU A 77 16.51 -1.89 -0.02
CA LEU A 77 17.06 -0.73 -0.71
C LEU A 77 18.60 -0.72 -0.63
N LYS A 78 19.17 -1.04 0.54
CA LYS A 78 20.63 -1.13 0.71
C LYS A 78 21.26 -2.22 -0.14
N ASP A 79 20.58 -3.37 -0.22
CA ASP A 79 21.08 -4.53 -0.98
C ASP A 79 20.88 -4.37 -2.50
N PHE A 80 19.79 -3.72 -2.92
CA PHE A 80 19.38 -3.60 -4.33
C PHE A 80 18.87 -2.19 -4.68
N PRO A 81 19.72 -1.14 -4.59
CA PRO A 81 19.32 0.23 -4.90
C PRO A 81 18.85 0.40 -6.36
N GLU A 82 19.32 -0.46 -7.28
CA GLU A 82 18.93 -0.45 -8.69
C GLU A 82 17.42 -0.68 -8.91
N ILE A 83 16.71 -1.28 -7.96
CA ILE A 83 15.25 -1.46 -8.03
C ILE A 83 14.56 -0.09 -8.15
N VAL A 84 15.06 0.92 -7.45
CA VAL A 84 14.45 2.25 -7.43
C VAL A 84 14.54 2.88 -8.82
N SER A 85 15.74 2.88 -9.43
CA SER A 85 15.95 3.39 -10.79
C SER A 85 15.14 2.60 -11.82
N LEU A 86 15.05 1.27 -11.67
CA LEU A 86 14.27 0.40 -12.56
C LEU A 86 12.77 0.74 -12.52
N VAL A 87 12.19 0.87 -11.33
CA VAL A 87 10.76 1.18 -11.16
C VAL A 87 10.46 2.60 -11.66
N SER A 88 11.30 3.57 -11.28
CA SER A 88 11.13 4.98 -11.64
C SER A 88 11.26 5.20 -13.15
N SER A 89 12.27 4.60 -13.80
CA SER A 89 12.48 4.74 -15.26
C SER A 89 11.36 4.13 -16.11
N ARG A 90 10.58 3.19 -15.56
CA ARG A 90 9.35 2.64 -16.17
C ARG A 90 8.10 3.49 -15.89
N GLY A 91 8.28 4.65 -15.24
CA GLY A 91 7.24 5.65 -15.04
C GLY A 91 6.27 5.34 -13.91
N HIS A 92 6.60 4.39 -13.03
CA HIS A 92 5.82 4.06 -11.83
C HIS A 92 6.23 4.91 -10.63
N GLU A 93 5.38 4.90 -9.60
CA GLU A 93 5.73 5.50 -8.31
C GLU A 93 6.55 4.50 -7.50
N ILE A 94 7.55 4.99 -6.78
CA ILE A 94 8.36 4.22 -5.85
C ILE A 94 8.48 5.00 -4.53
N GLY A 95 8.44 4.31 -3.40
CA GLY A 95 8.61 4.89 -2.07
C GLY A 95 9.17 3.88 -1.08
N ILE A 96 9.20 4.23 0.21
CA ILE A 96 9.69 3.34 1.27
C ILE A 96 8.54 2.60 1.94
N CYS A 97 8.72 1.29 2.16
CA CYS A 97 7.91 0.50 3.07
C CYS A 97 8.52 0.48 4.48
N LEU A 98 7.87 1.17 5.41
CA LEU A 98 8.18 1.20 6.84
C LEU A 98 7.55 -0.02 7.51
N ASP A 99 8.30 -1.13 7.55
CA ASP A 99 7.88 -2.37 8.20
C ASP A 99 8.19 -2.36 9.69
N PHE A 100 7.21 -1.96 10.51
CA PHE A 100 7.37 -1.89 11.97
C PHE A 100 7.35 -3.26 12.67
N ALA A 101 7.01 -4.34 11.96
CA ALA A 101 7.00 -5.70 12.52
C ALA A 101 8.39 -6.34 12.47
N HIS A 102 9.16 -6.05 11.42
CA HIS A 102 10.45 -6.67 11.17
C HIS A 102 11.62 -5.71 11.23
N ASN A 103 11.40 -4.43 10.91
CA ASN A 103 12.43 -3.42 10.90
C ASN A 103 12.16 -2.43 12.03
N LYS A 104 13.15 -2.21 12.89
CA LYS A 104 13.14 -1.06 13.80
C LYS A 104 13.30 0.17 12.92
N CYS A 105 12.20 0.63 12.33
CA CYS A 105 12.21 1.76 11.42
C CYS A 105 12.83 2.96 12.14
N SER A 106 13.97 3.43 11.63
CA SER A 106 14.67 4.58 12.17
C SER A 106 13.81 5.81 11.99
N SER A 107 13.81 6.70 12.97
CA SER A 107 12.99 7.91 12.97
C SER A 107 13.43 8.98 11.96
N ASN A 108 14.36 8.68 11.05
CA ASN A 108 14.94 9.67 10.14
C ASN A 108 14.29 9.60 8.74
N PHE A 109 13.07 10.12 8.65
CA PHE A 109 12.29 10.11 7.41
C PHE A 109 12.85 11.02 6.31
N ALA A 110 13.57 12.08 6.69
CA ALA A 110 14.25 12.98 5.75
C ALA A 110 15.39 12.25 5.03
N GLU A 111 16.25 11.56 5.77
CA GLU A 111 17.37 10.78 5.20
C GLU A 111 16.88 9.71 4.23
N LEU A 112 15.82 8.97 4.57
CA LEU A 112 15.21 7.99 3.65
C LEU A 112 14.68 8.63 2.36
N LYS A 113 14.17 9.87 2.45
CA LYS A 113 13.68 10.62 1.29
C LYS A 113 14.86 11.09 0.42
N ASP A 114 15.91 11.58 1.05
CA ASP A 114 17.11 12.08 0.39
C ASP A 114 17.83 10.94 -0.35
N GLU A 115 17.92 9.75 0.26
CA GLU A 115 18.51 8.55 -0.36
C GLU A 115 17.78 8.19 -1.66
N LEU A 116 16.44 8.14 -1.64
CA LEU A 116 15.64 7.88 -2.84
C LEU A 116 15.78 8.99 -3.89
N THR A 117 15.78 10.26 -3.45
CA THR A 117 15.94 11.42 -4.33
C THR A 117 17.28 11.38 -5.06
N LEU A 118 18.36 11.01 -4.37
CA LEU A 118 19.69 10.86 -4.94
C LEU A 118 19.73 9.79 -6.05
N ILE A 119 18.95 8.71 -5.92
CA ILE A 119 18.97 7.58 -6.86
C ILE A 119 18.20 7.89 -8.16
N THR A 120 17.14 8.71 -8.10
CA THR A 120 16.22 8.90 -9.24
C THR A 120 16.14 10.32 -9.77
N ASP A 121 16.74 11.30 -9.09
CA ASP A 121 16.59 12.73 -9.36
C ASP A 121 15.11 13.19 -9.39
N ASN A 122 14.24 12.44 -8.69
CA ASN A 122 12.80 12.73 -8.59
C ASN A 122 12.40 12.99 -7.13
N HIS A 123 11.33 13.76 -6.94
CA HIS A 123 10.77 13.99 -5.62
C HIS A 123 9.87 12.84 -5.18
N PHE A 124 10.12 12.34 -3.97
CA PHE A 124 9.36 11.26 -3.36
C PHE A 124 8.28 11.80 -2.43
N LEU A 125 7.04 11.38 -2.66
CA LEU A 125 5.88 11.94 -1.98
C LEU A 125 5.22 10.96 -0.98
N GLY A 126 5.54 9.67 -1.07
CA GLY A 126 4.81 8.61 -0.39
C GLY A 126 5.63 7.64 0.45
N VAL A 127 4.99 7.10 1.48
CA VAL A 127 5.48 5.94 2.23
C VAL A 127 4.39 4.90 2.45
N MET A 128 4.77 3.64 2.60
CA MET A 128 3.90 2.57 3.06
C MET A 128 4.19 2.24 4.52
N PHE A 129 3.12 2.09 5.31
CA PHE A 129 3.17 1.55 6.67
C PHE A 129 2.76 0.08 6.66
N LYS A 130 3.63 -0.76 7.18
CA LYS A 130 3.32 -2.16 7.46
C LYS A 130 3.34 -2.42 8.96
N GLY A 131 2.24 -2.97 9.45
CA GLY A 131 1.93 -3.05 10.87
C GLY A 131 1.22 -1.79 11.40
N ASN A 132 0.96 -1.79 12.70
CA ASN A 132 0.23 -0.73 13.40
C ASN A 132 1.03 -0.30 14.63
N PRO A 133 2.08 0.51 14.45
CA PRO A 133 2.92 0.95 15.56
C PRO A 133 2.13 1.85 16.52
N ARG A 134 2.41 1.70 17.82
CA ARG A 134 1.96 2.68 18.82
C ARG A 134 2.56 4.04 18.47
N GLY A 135 1.79 5.11 18.63
CA GLY A 135 2.23 6.46 18.26
C GLY A 135 2.16 6.75 16.76
N THR A 136 1.35 6.02 15.98
CA THR A 136 1.12 6.32 14.55
C THR A 136 0.90 7.82 14.25
N PRO A 137 0.09 8.59 15.03
CA PRO A 137 -0.06 10.03 14.79
C PRO A 137 1.24 10.82 14.79
N HIS A 138 2.15 10.52 15.72
CA HIS A 138 3.47 11.17 15.82
C HIS A 138 4.34 10.90 14.59
N TYR A 139 4.31 9.66 14.08
CA TYR A 139 5.03 9.31 12.86
C TYR A 139 4.45 10.03 11.63
N LEU A 140 3.12 10.10 11.52
CA LEU A 140 2.47 10.80 10.41
C LEU A 140 2.77 12.31 10.43
N GLN A 141 2.79 12.94 11.59
CA GLN A 141 3.19 14.35 11.71
C GLN A 141 4.64 14.56 11.26
N LYS A 142 5.57 13.70 11.72
CA LYS A 142 6.97 13.77 11.31
C LYS A 142 7.16 13.58 9.80
N LEU A 143 6.40 12.66 9.19
CA LEU A 143 6.39 12.47 7.74
C LEU A 143 5.90 13.72 7.02
N ALA A 144 4.78 14.30 7.46
CA ALA A 144 4.25 15.54 6.90
C ALA A 144 5.28 16.68 7.00
N ALA A 145 5.92 16.84 8.16
CA ALA A 145 6.98 17.83 8.39
C ALA A 145 8.25 17.59 7.53
N SER A 146 8.54 16.33 7.17
CA SER A 146 9.63 15.97 6.26
C SER A 146 9.23 16.09 4.77
N GLY A 147 8.04 16.62 4.49
CA GLY A 147 7.55 16.89 3.15
C GLY A 147 7.01 15.66 2.41
N TYR A 148 6.67 14.57 3.09
CA TYR A 148 5.82 13.54 2.50
C TYR A 148 4.39 14.09 2.38
N ARG A 149 3.69 13.70 1.31
CA ARG A 149 2.33 14.17 1.01
C ARG A 149 1.28 13.11 1.29
N TYR A 150 1.64 11.85 1.20
CA TYR A 150 0.72 10.76 1.46
C TYR A 150 1.40 9.56 2.14
N CYS A 151 0.57 8.71 2.72
CA CYS A 151 0.98 7.40 3.19
C CYS A 151 -0.06 6.34 2.82
N ILE A 152 0.36 5.09 2.71
CA ILE A 152 -0.54 3.95 2.52
C ILE A 152 -0.37 2.95 3.66
N PHE A 153 -1.48 2.45 4.21
CA PHE A 153 -1.46 1.44 5.26
C PHE A 153 -1.72 0.05 4.68
N GLU A 154 -0.87 -0.94 4.99
CA GLU A 154 -1.20 -2.35 4.74
C GLU A 154 -2.34 -2.82 5.66
N THR A 155 -2.27 -2.41 6.93
CA THR A 155 -3.31 -2.64 7.94
C THR A 155 -3.64 -1.31 8.60
N PRO A 156 -4.84 -0.75 8.41
CA PRO A 156 -5.19 0.55 8.96
C PRO A 156 -5.17 0.53 10.50
N PRO A 157 -4.53 1.52 11.15
CA PRO A 157 -4.55 1.64 12.60
C PRO A 157 -5.96 1.94 13.09
N LYS A 158 -6.25 1.62 14.37
CA LYS A 158 -7.59 1.85 14.95
C LYS A 158 -8.05 3.31 14.83
N ILE A 159 -7.12 4.26 14.96
CA ILE A 159 -7.40 5.70 14.91
C ILE A 159 -7.78 6.20 13.51
N ILE A 160 -7.30 5.52 12.45
CA ILE A 160 -7.62 5.81 11.04
C ILE A 160 -8.61 4.75 10.53
N ARG A 161 -9.29 4.02 11.43
CA ARG A 161 -10.31 3.03 11.06
C ARG A 161 -11.61 3.73 10.70
N LEU A 162 -11.52 4.70 9.81
CA LEU A 162 -12.63 5.40 9.23
C LEU A 162 -13.25 4.53 8.12
N LYS A 163 -14.49 4.85 7.78
CA LYS A 163 -15.30 4.11 6.82
C LYS A 163 -14.75 4.25 5.40
N ASP A 164 -13.93 5.28 5.18
CA ASP A 164 -13.39 5.72 3.90
C ASP A 164 -11.96 5.23 3.68
N ASN A 165 -11.59 5.05 2.41
CA ASN A 165 -10.30 4.51 2.04
C ASN A 165 -9.24 5.57 1.72
N ILE A 166 -9.62 6.86 1.73
CA ILE A 166 -8.73 8.01 1.55
C ILE A 166 -9.13 9.08 2.57
N ILE A 167 -8.18 9.47 3.41
CA ILE A 167 -8.43 10.33 4.57
C ILE A 167 -7.37 11.43 4.58
N ASN A 168 -7.80 12.67 4.58
CA ASN A 168 -6.95 13.83 4.79
C ASN A 168 -6.74 14.00 6.30
N ILE A 169 -5.48 14.02 6.73
CA ILE A 169 -5.10 14.23 8.12
C ILE A 169 -4.39 15.57 8.23
N THR A 170 -4.91 16.45 9.07
CA THR A 170 -4.31 17.77 9.37
C THR A 170 -3.86 17.79 10.82
N PHE A 171 -2.63 18.28 11.05
CA PHE A 171 -2.02 18.43 12.37
C PHE A 171 -2.11 19.87 12.86
N GLN A 172 -1.83 20.11 14.15
CA GLN A 172 -1.87 21.44 14.77
C GLN A 172 -0.92 22.46 14.12
N ASP A 173 0.23 22.00 13.62
CA ASP A 173 1.20 22.83 12.88
C ASP A 173 0.75 23.13 11.43
N SER A 174 -0.51 22.84 11.10
CA SER A 174 -1.10 22.95 9.76
C SER A 174 -0.47 22.04 8.70
N SER A 175 0.47 21.17 9.07
CA SER A 175 0.96 20.14 8.17
C SER A 175 -0.17 19.16 7.84
N LYS A 176 -0.13 18.61 6.63
CA LYS A 176 -1.16 17.71 6.10
C LYS A 176 -0.51 16.46 5.52
N ILE A 177 -1.18 15.32 5.69
CA ILE A 177 -0.85 14.07 5.00
C ILE A 177 -2.13 13.33 4.60
N THR A 178 -2.14 12.76 3.41
CA THR A 178 -3.28 11.93 2.95
C THR A 178 -2.99 10.46 3.21
N ALA A 179 -3.85 9.80 3.99
CA ALA A 179 -3.76 8.39 4.31
C ALA A 179 -4.64 7.56 3.36
N PHE A 180 -4.02 6.65 2.63
CA PHE A 180 -4.67 5.63 1.82
C PHE A 180 -4.79 4.34 2.62
N THR A 181 -5.97 3.74 2.64
CA THR A 181 -6.20 2.47 3.32
C THR A 181 -6.78 1.43 2.37
N PRO A 182 -6.53 0.12 2.61
CA PRO A 182 -6.99 -0.92 1.72
C PRO A 182 -8.52 -0.95 1.66
N SER A 183 -9.04 -1.01 0.44
CA SER A 183 -10.48 -0.85 0.23
C SER A 183 -11.30 -1.99 0.84
N LYS A 184 -12.47 -1.59 1.33
CA LYS A 184 -13.51 -2.47 1.87
C LYS A 184 -14.78 -2.24 1.06
N SER A 185 -15.52 -3.31 0.81
CA SER A 185 -16.82 -3.28 0.14
C SER A 185 -17.89 -3.78 1.10
N ASP A 186 -19.10 -3.24 0.98
CA ASP A 186 -20.26 -3.78 1.66
C ASP A 186 -20.83 -4.95 0.84
N LEU A 187 -21.00 -6.09 1.50
CA LEU A 187 -21.71 -7.24 0.96
C LEU A 187 -22.80 -7.63 1.94
N ALA A 188 -24.05 -7.27 1.61
CA ALA A 188 -25.24 -7.58 2.41
C ALA A 188 -25.14 -7.14 3.89
N GLY A 189 -24.60 -5.94 4.14
CA GLY A 189 -24.40 -5.38 5.47
C GLY A 189 -23.11 -5.82 6.16
N ILE A 190 -22.32 -6.70 5.53
CA ILE A 190 -21.02 -7.15 6.04
C ILE A 190 -19.92 -6.39 5.30
N LYS A 191 -19.08 -5.67 6.05
CA LYS A 191 -17.90 -4.99 5.50
C LYS A 191 -16.77 -5.98 5.27
N ILE A 192 -16.45 -6.24 4.00
CA ILE A 192 -15.39 -7.16 3.59
C ILE A 192 -14.22 -6.37 3.02
N GLY A 193 -13.05 -6.49 3.65
CA GLY A 193 -11.80 -5.95 3.11
C GLY A 193 -11.30 -6.77 1.93
N PHE A 194 -11.20 -6.15 0.76
CA PHE A 194 -10.74 -6.78 -0.48
C PHE A 194 -9.44 -6.20 -1.01
N GLY A 195 -9.04 -5.01 -0.56
CA GLY A 195 -7.80 -4.36 -0.96
C GLY A 195 -6.56 -4.83 -0.20
N GLN A 196 -6.67 -5.75 0.76
CA GLN A 196 -5.54 -6.18 1.60
C GLN A 196 -4.72 -7.30 0.94
N SER A 197 -3.51 -7.49 1.44
CA SER A 197 -2.64 -8.61 1.09
C SER A 197 -3.37 -9.96 1.22
N GLY A 198 -3.10 -10.87 0.29
CA GLY A 198 -3.72 -12.18 0.17
C GLY A 198 -5.11 -12.17 -0.47
N LYS A 199 -5.83 -11.04 -0.49
CA LYS A 199 -7.22 -11.01 -0.98
C LYS A 199 -7.32 -11.23 -2.48
N LEU A 200 -6.40 -10.66 -3.28
CA LEU A 200 -6.33 -10.90 -4.72
C LEU A 200 -6.22 -12.40 -5.03
N ARG A 201 -5.41 -13.12 -4.26
CA ARG A 201 -5.14 -14.54 -4.42
C ARG A 201 -6.29 -15.41 -3.93
N LEU A 202 -6.89 -15.06 -2.78
CA LEU A 202 -7.94 -15.85 -2.12
C LEU A 202 -9.35 -15.59 -2.67
N PHE A 203 -9.72 -14.34 -2.95
CA PHE A 203 -11.07 -14.02 -3.40
C PHE A 203 -11.29 -14.36 -4.87
N PRO A 204 -12.50 -14.81 -5.24
CA PRO A 204 -12.81 -15.13 -6.63
C PRO A 204 -12.85 -13.85 -7.48
N LEU A 205 -12.51 -13.98 -8.76
CA LEU A 205 -12.40 -12.84 -9.68
C LEU A 205 -13.71 -12.05 -9.81
N TRP A 206 -14.86 -12.73 -9.85
CA TRP A 206 -16.16 -12.07 -9.93
C TRP A 206 -16.41 -11.14 -8.74
N PHE A 207 -15.89 -11.50 -7.55
CA PHE A 207 -16.06 -10.69 -6.34
C PHE A 207 -15.19 -9.45 -6.41
N LEU A 208 -13.92 -9.60 -6.82
CA LEU A 208 -13.01 -8.47 -7.01
C LEU A 208 -13.57 -7.48 -8.04
N ARG A 209 -14.07 -7.97 -9.19
CA ARG A 209 -14.74 -7.15 -10.20
C ARG A 209 -15.95 -6.41 -9.64
N ARG A 210 -16.80 -7.10 -8.86
CA ARG A 210 -17.96 -6.48 -8.21
C ARG A 210 -17.53 -5.33 -7.30
N CYS A 211 -16.48 -5.55 -6.49
CA CYS A 211 -15.94 -4.53 -5.59
C CYS A 211 -15.36 -3.34 -6.36
N LEU A 212 -14.55 -3.55 -7.38
CA LEU A 212 -13.98 -2.45 -8.18
C LEU A 212 -15.07 -1.64 -8.91
N ARG A 213 -16.05 -2.31 -9.51
CA ARG A 213 -17.22 -1.63 -10.12
C ARG A 213 -18.07 -0.85 -9.10
N GLU A 214 -18.08 -1.26 -7.83
CA GLU A 214 -18.73 -0.47 -6.78
C GLU A 214 -18.01 0.86 -6.56
N PHE A 215 -16.66 0.84 -6.60
CA PHE A 215 -15.82 2.01 -6.46
C PHE A 215 -15.89 2.92 -7.70
N ASP A 216 -15.93 2.36 -8.91
CA ASP A 216 -16.18 3.11 -10.15
C ASP A 216 -17.50 3.88 -10.10
N ARG A 217 -18.59 3.22 -9.65
CA ARG A 217 -19.90 3.89 -9.52
C ARG A 217 -19.90 5.03 -8.52
N LYS A 218 -19.02 4.97 -7.52
CA LYS A 218 -18.83 6.04 -6.52
C LYS A 218 -17.84 7.09 -7.01
N SER A 219 -17.13 6.83 -8.11
CA SER A 219 -15.98 7.60 -8.58
C SER A 219 -14.92 7.81 -7.50
N ILE A 220 -14.69 6.80 -6.66
CA ILE A 220 -13.65 6.83 -5.62
C ILE A 220 -12.63 5.74 -5.98
N PRO A 221 -11.32 6.00 -5.92
CA PRO A 221 -10.34 5.00 -6.31
C PRO A 221 -10.29 3.90 -5.27
N ALA A 222 -10.37 2.63 -5.71
CA ALA A 222 -10.10 1.51 -4.83
C ALA A 222 -8.59 1.36 -4.62
N VAL A 223 -8.18 0.98 -3.41
CA VAL A 223 -6.78 0.68 -3.07
C VAL A 223 -6.63 -0.82 -2.96
N LEU A 224 -5.87 -1.41 -3.89
CA LEU A 224 -5.43 -2.80 -3.86
C LEU A 224 -3.96 -2.85 -3.46
N ASN A 225 -3.68 -3.47 -2.32
CA ASN A 225 -2.34 -3.66 -1.80
C ASN A 225 -1.98 -5.14 -1.74
N PHE A 226 -0.76 -5.47 -2.17
CA PHE A 226 -0.19 -6.80 -1.99
C PHE A 226 1.34 -6.75 -2.00
N PRO A 227 2.00 -7.71 -1.34
CA PRO A 227 3.43 -7.89 -1.47
C PRO A 227 3.81 -8.64 -2.76
N LEU A 228 4.98 -8.29 -3.28
CA LEU A 228 5.51 -8.77 -4.55
C LEU A 228 5.62 -10.31 -4.61
N TRP A 229 5.93 -10.95 -3.49
CA TRP A 229 6.06 -12.41 -3.42
C TRP A 229 4.76 -13.15 -3.75
N GLU A 230 3.59 -12.51 -3.68
CA GLU A 230 2.32 -13.17 -4.05
C GLU A 230 2.24 -13.58 -5.52
N PHE A 231 3.16 -13.09 -6.36
CA PHE A 231 3.31 -13.45 -7.77
C PHE A 231 4.49 -14.38 -8.03
N ASP A 232 5.23 -14.78 -6.99
CA ASP A 232 6.35 -15.69 -7.10
C ASP A 232 5.88 -17.15 -7.17
N ARG A 233 5.68 -17.65 -8.40
CA ARG A 233 5.24 -19.03 -8.64
C ARG A 233 6.26 -20.08 -8.19
N HIS A 234 7.54 -19.71 -8.05
CA HIS A 234 8.61 -20.64 -7.70
C HIS A 234 9.14 -20.39 -6.29
N ILE A 235 8.36 -19.73 -5.43
CA ILE A 235 8.67 -19.60 -4.02
C ILE A 235 8.83 -20.99 -3.39
N PRO A 236 9.98 -21.31 -2.77
CA PRO A 236 10.16 -22.54 -2.03
C PRO A 236 9.13 -22.64 -0.92
N ARG A 237 8.41 -23.76 -0.91
CA ARG A 237 7.44 -24.06 0.15
C ARG A 237 8.18 -24.53 1.38
N GLN A 238 7.97 -23.84 2.49
CA GLN A 238 8.50 -24.27 3.79
C GLN A 238 7.57 -25.32 4.40
N GLY A 239 8.14 -26.22 5.21
CA GLY A 239 7.40 -27.22 5.97
C GLY A 239 6.60 -26.58 7.12
N ILE A 240 5.55 -25.85 6.78
CA ILE A 240 4.63 -25.20 7.72
C ILE A 240 3.30 -25.95 7.78
N ASN A 241 2.54 -25.75 8.86
CA ASN A 241 1.24 -26.40 9.02
C ASN A 241 0.27 -26.08 7.84
N PRO A 242 -0.72 -26.95 7.56
CA PRO A 242 -1.54 -26.84 6.34
C PRO A 242 -2.28 -25.50 6.20
N ILE A 243 -2.77 -24.93 7.31
CA ILE A 243 -3.49 -23.65 7.30
C ILE A 243 -2.56 -22.49 6.92
N SER A 244 -1.36 -22.45 7.49
CA SER A 244 -0.37 -21.43 7.14
C SER A 244 0.16 -21.64 5.72
N SER A 245 0.25 -22.91 5.28
CA SER A 245 0.61 -23.26 3.91
C SER A 245 -0.40 -22.74 2.89
N VAL A 246 -1.71 -22.87 3.15
CA VAL A 246 -2.74 -22.27 2.28
C VAL A 246 -2.66 -20.74 2.30
N LYS A 247 -2.50 -20.13 3.47
CA LYS A 247 -2.34 -18.66 3.59
C LYS A 247 -1.11 -18.16 2.82
N ASN A 248 0.01 -18.85 2.89
CA ASN A 248 1.28 -18.42 2.28
C ASN A 248 1.40 -18.82 0.81
N TYR A 249 0.84 -19.95 0.38
CA TYR A 249 1.14 -20.53 -0.94
C TYR A 249 -0.10 -20.88 -1.78
N GLY A 250 -1.30 -20.78 -1.22
CA GLY A 250 -2.53 -21.11 -1.95
C GLY A 250 -2.72 -20.20 -3.17
N ASN A 251 -3.15 -20.74 -4.31
CA ASN A 251 -3.60 -19.95 -5.47
C ASN A 251 -2.59 -18.95 -6.07
N LEU A 252 -1.27 -19.09 -5.86
CA LEU A 252 -0.25 -18.21 -6.48
C LEU A 252 -0.42 -18.12 -8.02
N THR A 253 -0.69 -19.25 -8.68
CA THR A 253 -0.99 -19.30 -10.12
C THR A 253 -2.21 -18.46 -10.51
N TRP A 254 -3.22 -18.38 -9.63
CA TRP A 254 -4.43 -17.62 -9.89
C TRP A 254 -4.29 -16.12 -9.61
N ALA A 255 -3.36 -15.71 -8.72
CA ALA A 255 -3.16 -14.30 -8.42
C ALA A 255 -2.80 -13.52 -9.69
N GLU A 256 -1.86 -14.06 -10.49
CA GLU A 256 -1.43 -13.44 -11.73
C GLU A 256 -2.52 -13.42 -12.80
N PHE A 257 -3.25 -14.54 -12.97
CA PHE A 257 -4.41 -14.59 -13.86
C PHE A 257 -5.46 -13.53 -13.48
N LYS A 258 -5.78 -13.41 -12.18
CA LYS A 258 -6.75 -12.44 -11.68
C LYS A 258 -6.24 -11.02 -11.90
N LEU A 259 -4.98 -10.73 -11.56
CA LEU A 259 -4.36 -9.43 -11.82
C LEU A 259 -4.50 -9.06 -13.30
N THR A 260 -4.08 -9.95 -14.20
CA THR A 260 -4.21 -9.75 -15.67
C THR A 260 -5.63 -9.32 -16.05
N ARG A 261 -6.64 -10.03 -15.53
CA ARG A 261 -8.05 -9.72 -15.82
C ARG A 261 -8.50 -8.38 -15.26
N LEU A 262 -8.01 -7.99 -14.08
CA LEU A 262 -8.31 -6.68 -13.51
C LEU A 262 -7.62 -5.56 -14.28
N LEU A 263 -6.35 -5.72 -14.66
CA LEU A 263 -5.60 -4.73 -15.43
C LEU A 263 -6.19 -4.49 -16.83
N LEU A 264 -6.87 -5.49 -17.41
CA LEU A 264 -7.57 -5.35 -18.70
C LEU A 264 -8.94 -4.66 -18.59
N GLU A 265 -9.53 -4.61 -17.39
CA GLU A 265 -10.91 -4.17 -17.19
C GLU A 265 -11.03 -2.82 -16.46
N PHE A 266 -10.00 -2.41 -15.72
CA PHE A 266 -10.03 -1.23 -14.88
C PHE A 266 -8.76 -0.40 -15.08
N ASP A 267 -8.90 0.92 -14.95
CA ASP A 267 -7.77 1.84 -15.00
C ASP A 267 -7.05 1.90 -13.65
N PHE A 268 -5.74 2.03 -13.71
CA PHE A 268 -4.88 2.11 -12.53
C PHE A 268 -3.87 3.24 -12.68
N VAL A 269 -3.73 4.04 -11.62
CA VAL A 269 -2.94 5.28 -11.61
C VAL A 269 -1.97 5.32 -10.42
N LYS A 270 -0.99 6.22 -10.54
CA LYS A 270 -0.08 6.56 -9.44
C LYS A 270 -0.77 7.49 -8.45
N ILE A 271 -0.45 7.32 -7.18
CA ILE A 271 -0.98 8.18 -6.11
C ILE A 271 -0.61 9.66 -6.34
N PRO A 272 0.60 10.04 -6.79
CA PRO A 272 0.89 11.44 -7.14
C PRO A 272 -0.11 12.09 -8.11
N GLN A 273 -0.70 11.33 -9.06
CA GLN A 273 -1.71 11.86 -9.97
C GLN A 273 -3.03 12.17 -9.24
N ILE A 274 -3.39 11.35 -8.25
CA ILE A 274 -4.55 11.60 -7.38
C ILE A 274 -4.25 12.78 -6.45
N MET A 275 -3.03 12.86 -5.91
CA MET A 275 -2.62 13.95 -5.02
C MET A 275 -2.67 15.31 -5.73
N ALA A 276 -2.29 15.39 -7.01
CA ALA A 276 -2.41 16.61 -7.80
C ALA A 276 -3.86 17.11 -7.87
N GLN A 277 -4.82 16.20 -8.10
CA GLN A 277 -6.25 16.54 -8.10
C GLN A 277 -6.77 16.95 -6.72
N ILE A 278 -6.24 16.36 -5.64
CA ILE A 278 -6.59 16.76 -4.28
C ILE A 278 -6.12 18.19 -4.02
N SER A 279 -4.90 18.56 -4.45
CA SER A 279 -4.39 19.91 -4.30
C SER A 279 -5.21 20.96 -5.07
N GLU A 280 -5.66 20.64 -6.29
CA GLU A 280 -6.54 21.53 -7.07
C GLU A 280 -7.92 21.75 -6.41
N ILE A 281 -8.40 20.83 -5.58
CA ILE A 281 -9.67 20.95 -4.85
C ILE A 281 -9.53 21.81 -3.58
N ASP A 282 -8.34 21.81 -2.98
CA ASP A 282 -8.04 22.52 -1.74
C ASP A 282 -7.65 24.01 -1.97
N GLU A 283 -7.42 24.43 -3.23
CA GLU A 283 -7.18 25.81 -3.67
C GLU A 283 -8.48 26.55 -4.05
#